data_AF-A0A7Y6XRG5-F1
#
_entry.id   AF-A0A7Y6XRG5-F1
#
_cell.length_a   1.000
_cell.length_b   1.000
_cell.length_c   1.000
_cell.angle_alpha   90.00
_cell.angle_beta   90.00
_cell.angle_gamma   90.00
#
_symmetry.space_group_name_H-M   'P 1'
#
loop_
_entity.id
_entity.type
_entity.pdbx_description
1 polymer ?
#
loop_
_entity_poly.entity_id
_entity_poly.type
_entity_poly.pdbx_seq_one_letter_code
_entity_poly.pdbx_strand_id
1 'polypeptide(L)'
;SNENLALKESKIGIVSSLSQFHWTPEGFIAGPFQNFSGSENKKLVVYNTEGEVLKLFKNNRTFKKGDRGQIRSYSTDLFNFKKKSYFKEWFSDTLYSFNTQRITPEFYFDTEKYSPPYEQQDLLTDEKRNDLMFIQAITEDNINLYFHLIYKNQWRVGLFNKETNQTLISDPESDELNGFYNDLDNFIPFTPKFRTQEGYLVGTISAEDVYTWFQENRSKANKLPDRLKKFRNIDPEDNPIVMIVKPRGAN
;
A
#
# COMPACT_ATOMS: atom_id res chain seq x y z
N SER A 1 19.33 -42.21 15.82
CA SER A 1 18.07 -42.23 15.04
C SER A 1 17.27 -40.98 15.36
N ASN A 2 17.23 -40.01 14.44
CA ASN A 2 16.21 -38.95 14.31
C ASN A 2 16.58 -37.83 13.31
N GLU A 3 17.72 -37.91 12.61
CA GLU A 3 18.08 -36.91 11.59
C GLU A 3 17.50 -37.15 10.19
N ASN A 4 16.66 -38.17 9.99
CA ASN A 4 16.19 -38.57 8.65
C ASN A 4 14.69 -38.35 8.38
N LEU A 5 14.02 -37.46 9.13
CA LEU A 5 12.60 -37.16 8.91
C LEU A 5 12.31 -35.84 8.16
N ALA A 6 13.34 -35.03 7.84
CA ALA A 6 13.13 -33.73 7.19
C ALA A 6 13.50 -33.68 5.69
N LEU A 7 14.10 -34.74 5.13
CA LEU A 7 14.64 -34.72 3.76
C LEU A 7 14.25 -35.97 2.98
N LYS A 8 12.97 -36.28 2.92
CA LYS A 8 12.43 -37.23 1.94
C LYS A 8 11.00 -36.83 1.58
N GLU A 9 10.91 -35.85 0.68
CA GLU A 9 9.95 -35.74 -0.43
C GLU A 9 9.96 -34.30 -0.95
N SER A 10 10.58 -34.05 -2.11
CA SER A 10 10.36 -32.81 -2.86
C SER A 10 9.98 -33.15 -4.30
N LYS A 11 8.80 -33.74 -4.47
CA LYS A 11 7.99 -33.49 -5.67
C LYS A 11 7.60 -32.01 -5.59
N ILE A 12 8.17 -31.17 -6.47
CA ILE A 12 7.91 -29.72 -6.63
C ILE A 12 7.58 -29.07 -5.27
N GLY A 13 8.61 -28.82 -4.46
CA GLY A 13 8.45 -28.31 -3.09
C GLY A 13 7.54 -27.09 -3.04
N ILE A 14 6.58 -27.12 -2.11
CA ILE A 14 5.78 -25.94 -1.76
C ILE A 14 6.77 -24.88 -1.26
N VAL A 15 7.01 -23.85 -2.07
CA VAL A 15 7.83 -22.70 -1.68
C VAL A 15 7.02 -21.87 -0.70
N SER A 16 7.29 -22.04 0.59
CA SER A 16 6.78 -21.20 1.67
C SER A 16 7.79 -20.10 1.92
N SER A 17 7.40 -18.85 1.69
CA SER A 17 8.30 -17.69 1.82
C SER A 17 7.62 -16.57 2.57
N LEU A 18 8.36 -15.98 3.51
CA LEU A 18 7.99 -14.72 4.14
C LEU A 18 8.32 -13.58 3.18
N SER A 19 7.37 -12.68 2.93
CA SER A 19 7.61 -11.54 2.03
C SER A 19 8.37 -10.41 2.69
N GLN A 20 8.16 -10.20 3.99
CA GLN A 20 8.75 -9.11 4.76
C GLN A 20 8.61 -9.37 6.26
N PHE A 21 9.28 -8.54 7.07
CA PHE A 21 9.13 -8.52 8.53
C PHE A 21 8.69 -7.14 8.99
N HIS A 22 7.81 -7.09 10.00
CA HIS A 22 7.25 -5.85 10.52
C HIS A 22 7.22 -5.84 12.04
N TRP A 23 7.79 -4.79 12.64
CA TRP A 23 7.76 -4.57 14.08
C TRP A 23 6.44 -3.96 14.52
N THR A 24 5.79 -4.56 15.52
CA THR A 24 4.52 -4.06 16.05
C THR A 24 4.73 -3.19 17.29
N PRO A 25 3.78 -2.27 17.59
CA PRO A 25 3.87 -1.43 18.79
C PRO A 25 3.78 -2.22 20.10
N GLU A 26 3.28 -3.45 20.03
CA GLU A 26 3.14 -4.37 21.17
C GLU A 26 4.40 -5.22 21.41
N GLY A 27 5.46 -5.05 20.60
CA GLY A 27 6.77 -5.67 20.83
C GLY A 27 6.97 -7.05 20.22
N PHE A 28 6.20 -7.40 19.19
CA PHE A 28 6.39 -8.64 18.42
C PHE A 28 6.68 -8.35 16.94
N ILE A 29 7.17 -9.36 16.22
CA ILE A 29 7.52 -9.25 14.81
C ILE A 29 6.52 -10.06 13.98
N ALA A 30 6.00 -9.48 12.91
CA ALA A 30 5.05 -10.12 12.01
C ALA A 30 5.70 -10.46 10.67
N GLY A 31 5.40 -11.64 10.12
CA GLY A 31 5.87 -12.09 8.81
C GLY A 31 4.73 -12.71 7.98
N PRO A 32 4.21 -12.04 6.95
CA PRO A 32 3.21 -12.63 6.06
C PRO A 32 3.85 -13.62 5.10
N PHE A 33 3.13 -14.70 4.80
CA PHE A 33 3.53 -15.69 3.80
C PHE A 33 2.94 -15.34 2.44
N GLN A 34 3.73 -15.46 1.38
CA GLN A 34 3.21 -15.42 0.02
C GLN A 34 2.69 -16.78 -0.42
N ASN A 35 1.51 -16.80 -1.04
CA ASN A 35 0.93 -18.02 -1.58
C ASN A 35 1.47 -18.34 -2.99
N PHE A 36 2.77 -18.62 -3.14
CA PHE A 36 3.35 -18.90 -4.46
C PHE A 36 2.89 -20.23 -5.08
N SER A 37 2.47 -21.20 -4.26
CA SER A 37 2.01 -22.50 -4.74
C SER A 37 0.53 -22.53 -5.14
N GLY A 38 -0.25 -21.52 -4.75
CA GLY A 38 -1.71 -21.55 -4.81
C GLY A 38 -2.36 -22.34 -3.66
N SER A 39 -1.55 -22.99 -2.81
CA SER A 39 -2.00 -23.87 -1.72
C SER A 39 -1.25 -23.63 -0.40
N GLU A 40 -0.55 -22.51 -0.26
CA GLU A 40 0.11 -22.13 0.99
C GLU A 40 -0.93 -22.03 2.11
N ASN A 41 -0.72 -22.81 3.18
CA ASN A 41 -1.65 -22.93 4.29
C ASN A 41 -1.31 -21.99 5.46
N LYS A 42 -0.22 -21.23 5.35
CA LYS A 42 0.19 -20.19 6.30
C LYS A 42 -0.14 -18.82 5.73
N LYS A 43 -0.68 -17.93 6.57
CA LYS A 43 -1.03 -16.56 6.19
C LYS A 43 -0.07 -15.55 6.78
N LEU A 44 0.12 -15.64 8.09
CA LEU A 44 0.91 -14.70 8.88
C LEU A 44 1.50 -15.47 10.05
N VAL A 45 2.78 -15.26 10.32
CA VAL A 45 3.43 -15.71 11.56
C VAL A 45 3.76 -14.50 12.41
N VAL A 46 3.69 -14.68 13.72
CA VAL A 46 4.09 -13.70 14.72
C VAL A 46 5.18 -14.33 15.59
N TYR A 47 6.28 -13.60 15.77
CA TYR A 47 7.44 -13.97 16.56
C TYR A 47 7.63 -13.02 17.75
N ASN A 48 8.25 -13.50 18.84
CA ASN A 48 8.85 -12.59 19.82
C ASN A 48 10.18 -12.02 19.31
N THR A 49 10.83 -11.20 20.13
CA THR A 49 12.12 -10.56 19.84
C THR A 49 13.27 -11.56 19.70
N GLU A 50 13.13 -12.75 20.27
CA GLU A 50 14.09 -13.84 20.24
C GLU A 50 13.92 -14.75 19.01
N GLY A 51 12.89 -14.52 18.18
CA GLY A 51 12.59 -15.31 16.99
C GLY A 51 11.74 -16.56 17.26
N GLU A 52 11.21 -16.73 18.47
CA GLU A 52 10.29 -17.82 18.79
C GLU A 52 8.90 -17.52 18.23
N VAL A 53 8.26 -18.54 17.67
CA VAL A 53 6.91 -18.43 17.10
C VAL A 53 5.88 -18.30 18.21
N LEU A 54 5.26 -17.12 18.33
CA LEU A 54 4.13 -16.88 19.21
C LEU A 54 2.81 -17.38 18.61
N LYS A 55 2.62 -17.16 17.30
CA LYS A 55 1.38 -17.53 16.60
C LYS A 55 1.62 -17.78 15.12
N LEU A 56 0.94 -18.79 14.58
CA LEU A 56 0.84 -19.03 13.15
C LEU A 56 -0.63 -19.01 12.72
N PHE A 57 -0.97 -18.06 11.85
CA PHE A 57 -2.30 -17.93 11.27
C PHE A 57 -2.39 -18.74 9.99
N LYS A 58 -3.50 -19.49 9.84
CA LYS A 58 -3.74 -20.30 8.64
C LYS A 58 -4.27 -19.43 7.50
N ASN A 59 -3.83 -19.76 6.29
CA ASN A 59 -4.47 -19.29 5.07
C ASN A 59 -5.49 -20.33 4.62
N ASN A 60 -6.75 -19.90 4.48
CA ASN A 60 -7.85 -20.76 4.04
C ASN A 60 -8.22 -20.52 2.58
N ARG A 61 -7.49 -19.65 1.86
CA ARG A 61 -7.74 -19.35 0.46
C ARG A 61 -6.70 -20.03 -0.42
N THR A 62 -7.16 -20.56 -1.54
CA THR A 62 -6.32 -21.23 -2.54
C THR A 62 -6.61 -20.70 -3.93
N PHE A 63 -5.66 -20.83 -4.84
CA PHE A 63 -5.86 -20.52 -6.26
C PHE A 63 -5.22 -21.59 -7.14
N LYS A 64 -5.68 -21.69 -8.39
CA LYS A 64 -5.06 -22.59 -9.36
C LYS A 64 -3.83 -21.94 -9.96
N LYS A 65 -2.69 -22.60 -9.84
CA LYS A 65 -1.45 -22.17 -10.50
C LYS A 65 -1.58 -22.36 -12.02
N GLY A 66 -1.13 -21.36 -12.77
CA GLY A 66 -1.07 -21.43 -14.23
C GLY A 66 0.26 -22.01 -14.70
N ASP A 67 0.29 -22.55 -15.92
CA ASP A 67 1.51 -23.12 -16.54
C ASP A 67 2.42 -22.03 -17.15
N ARG A 68 2.58 -20.90 -16.45
CA ARG A 68 3.27 -19.72 -16.99
C ARG A 68 4.80 -19.77 -16.88
N GLY A 69 5.35 -20.77 -16.20
CA GLY A 69 6.79 -20.86 -15.93
C GLY A 69 7.36 -19.68 -15.12
N GLN A 70 6.50 -18.86 -14.52
CA GLN A 70 6.85 -17.66 -13.75
C GLN A 70 6.18 -17.69 -12.37
N ILE A 71 6.79 -17.04 -11.39
CA ILE A 71 6.19 -16.81 -10.08
C ILE A 71 5.77 -15.35 -10.02
N ARG A 72 4.48 -15.09 -9.80
CA ARG A 72 3.97 -13.75 -9.51
C ARG A 72 4.08 -13.49 -8.02
N SER A 73 4.81 -12.43 -7.67
CA SER A 73 4.92 -11.93 -6.30
C SER A 73 4.09 -10.68 -6.15
N TYR A 74 3.28 -10.64 -5.08
CA TYR A 74 2.41 -9.52 -4.78
C TYR A 74 2.81 -8.92 -3.44
N SER A 75 2.90 -7.58 -3.38
CA SER A 75 3.19 -6.92 -2.12
C SER A 75 2.08 -7.19 -1.11
N THR A 76 2.47 -7.26 0.16
CA THR A 76 1.55 -7.19 1.30
C THR A 76 1.83 -5.89 2.00
N ASP A 77 0.82 -5.05 2.26
CA ASP A 77 1.05 -3.86 3.06
C ASP A 77 1.03 -4.25 4.54
N LEU A 78 2.01 -3.73 5.29
CA LEU A 78 2.05 -3.80 6.74
C LEU A 78 2.30 -2.38 7.27
N PHE A 79 1.50 -1.96 8.24
CA PHE A 79 1.71 -0.67 8.89
C PHE A 79 1.15 -0.68 10.31
N ASN A 80 1.58 0.31 11.10
CA ASN A 80 1.07 0.54 12.44
C ASN A 80 0.28 1.84 12.47
N PHE A 81 -0.82 1.82 13.21
CA PHE A 81 -1.48 3.05 13.62
C PHE A 81 -1.97 2.92 15.06
N LYS A 82 -1.56 3.88 15.91
CA LYS A 82 -1.72 3.80 17.36
C LYS A 82 -1.16 2.47 17.90
N LYS A 83 -1.98 1.70 18.62
CA LYS A 83 -1.61 0.41 19.21
C LYS A 83 -2.04 -0.78 18.33
N LYS A 84 -2.45 -0.55 17.09
CA LYS A 84 -2.86 -1.62 16.16
C LYS A 84 -1.82 -1.79 15.06
N SER A 85 -1.63 -3.04 14.65
CA SER A 85 -0.90 -3.41 13.45
C SER A 85 -1.86 -3.97 12.41
N TYR A 86 -1.63 -3.60 11.16
CA TYR A 86 -2.51 -3.92 10.05
C TYR A 86 -1.77 -4.67 8.96
N PHE A 87 -2.48 -5.55 8.25
CA PHE A 87 -1.99 -6.18 7.03
C PHE A 87 -3.04 -6.18 5.93
N LYS A 88 -2.61 -6.05 4.67
CA LYS A 88 -3.45 -6.09 3.48
C LYS A 88 -2.78 -6.82 2.33
N GLU A 89 -3.48 -7.80 1.76
CA GLU A 89 -3.06 -8.49 0.54
C GLU A 89 -3.68 -7.80 -0.70
N TRP A 90 -2.99 -7.82 -1.84
CA TRP A 90 -3.49 -7.26 -3.11
C TRP A 90 -4.81 -7.86 -3.58
N PHE A 91 -4.96 -9.18 -3.49
CA PHE A 91 -6.16 -9.93 -3.91
C PHE A 91 -7.19 -10.12 -2.78
N SER A 92 -7.12 -9.26 -1.77
CA SER A 92 -8.15 -9.14 -0.75
C SER A 92 -8.74 -7.75 -0.84
N ASP A 93 -10.05 -7.66 -0.74
CA ASP A 93 -10.82 -6.43 -0.53
C ASP A 93 -10.77 -5.94 0.92
N THR A 94 -10.10 -6.64 1.83
CA THR A 94 -10.23 -6.41 3.26
C THR A 94 -8.88 -6.02 3.87
N LEU A 95 -8.86 -4.92 4.61
CA LEU A 95 -7.77 -4.56 5.52
C LEU A 95 -8.02 -5.20 6.87
N TYR A 96 -7.03 -5.91 7.38
CA TYR A 96 -7.12 -6.62 8.65
C TYR A 96 -6.21 -5.97 9.70
N SER A 97 -6.67 -5.93 10.94
CA SER A 97 -5.77 -5.82 12.09
C SER A 97 -5.34 -7.20 12.58
N PHE A 98 -4.22 -7.26 13.29
CA PHE A 98 -3.74 -8.51 13.87
C PHE A 98 -3.00 -8.30 15.19
N ASN A 99 -3.00 -9.33 16.02
CA ASN A 99 -2.19 -9.44 17.23
C ASN A 99 -1.71 -10.89 17.43
N THR A 100 -1.19 -11.23 18.61
CA THR A 100 -0.69 -12.58 18.91
C THR A 100 -1.82 -13.63 19.04
N GLN A 101 -3.09 -13.23 19.10
CA GLN A 101 -4.22 -14.15 19.25
C GLN A 101 -5.02 -14.33 17.95
N ARG A 102 -5.33 -13.23 17.24
CA ARG A 102 -6.29 -13.22 16.12
C ARG A 102 -5.93 -12.24 15.01
N ILE A 103 -6.51 -12.50 13.84
CA ILE A 103 -6.64 -11.58 12.71
C ILE A 103 -8.10 -11.11 12.69
N THR A 104 -8.35 -9.81 12.57
CA THR A 104 -9.69 -9.20 12.60
C THR A 104 -9.88 -8.29 11.39
N PRO A 105 -10.94 -8.45 10.59
CA PRO A 105 -11.25 -7.50 9.51
C PRO A 105 -11.63 -6.14 10.11
N GLU A 106 -11.07 -5.06 9.57
CA GLU A 106 -11.30 -3.68 10.07
C GLU A 106 -11.94 -2.79 9.00
N PHE A 107 -11.48 -2.87 7.74
CA PHE A 107 -12.05 -2.12 6.63
C PHE A 107 -12.29 -3.02 5.43
N TYR A 108 -13.39 -2.77 4.71
CA TYR A 108 -13.75 -3.43 3.47
C TYR A 108 -13.73 -2.40 2.33
N PHE A 109 -12.99 -2.70 1.28
CA PHE A 109 -12.92 -1.92 0.06
C PHE A 109 -13.87 -2.50 -0.98
N ASP A 110 -15.08 -1.94 -1.04
CA ASP A 110 -16.06 -2.35 -2.04
C ASP A 110 -15.75 -1.72 -3.40
N THR A 111 -15.15 -2.51 -4.29
CA THR A 111 -14.92 -2.13 -5.69
C THR A 111 -15.89 -2.84 -6.64
N GLU A 112 -16.97 -3.43 -6.10
CA GLU A 112 -17.98 -4.18 -6.85
C GLU A 112 -17.37 -5.18 -7.85
N LYS A 113 -17.79 -5.12 -9.12
CA LYS A 113 -17.32 -5.97 -10.23
C LYS A 113 -15.83 -5.81 -10.56
N TYR A 114 -15.16 -4.79 -10.03
CA TYR A 114 -13.75 -4.54 -10.26
C TYR A 114 -12.85 -5.21 -9.20
N SER A 115 -13.43 -5.90 -8.20
CA SER A 115 -12.67 -6.57 -7.16
C SER A 115 -11.81 -7.73 -7.72
N PRO A 116 -10.53 -7.83 -7.33
CA PRO A 116 -9.63 -8.84 -7.87
C PRO A 116 -9.96 -10.24 -7.30
N PRO A 117 -10.30 -11.22 -8.15
CA PRO A 117 -10.65 -12.56 -7.70
C PRO A 117 -9.40 -13.34 -7.25
N TYR A 118 -9.30 -13.62 -5.94
CA TYR A 118 -8.15 -14.31 -5.36
C TYR A 118 -7.86 -15.65 -6.01
N GLU A 119 -8.90 -16.40 -6.36
CA GLU A 119 -8.80 -17.76 -6.90
C GLU A 119 -8.21 -17.77 -8.33
N GLN A 120 -8.10 -16.60 -8.97
CA GLN A 120 -7.54 -16.42 -10.32
C GLN A 120 -6.21 -15.67 -10.35
N GLN A 121 -5.55 -15.47 -9.20
CA GLN A 121 -4.28 -14.73 -9.07
C GLN A 121 -3.25 -15.02 -10.17
N ASP A 122 -3.08 -16.30 -10.52
CA ASP A 122 -2.09 -16.74 -11.50
C ASP A 122 -2.67 -17.00 -12.90
N LEU A 123 -3.99 -16.91 -13.05
CA LEU A 123 -4.71 -17.12 -14.31
C LEU A 123 -5.05 -15.80 -15.02
N LEU A 124 -5.08 -14.67 -14.30
CA LEU A 124 -5.37 -13.37 -14.91
C LEU A 124 -4.26 -12.95 -15.87
N THR A 125 -4.62 -12.66 -17.12
CA THR A 125 -3.73 -11.98 -18.08
C THR A 125 -3.51 -10.54 -17.64
N ASP A 126 -2.46 -9.89 -18.14
CA ASP A 126 -2.19 -8.50 -17.77
C ASP A 126 -3.30 -7.55 -18.26
N GLU A 127 -3.90 -7.84 -19.43
CA GLU A 127 -5.10 -7.17 -19.94
C GLU A 127 -6.27 -7.27 -18.95
N LYS A 128 -6.63 -8.47 -18.47
CA LYS A 128 -7.72 -8.63 -17.51
C LYS A 128 -7.42 -7.99 -16.15
N ARG A 129 -6.15 -7.97 -15.73
CA ARG A 129 -5.74 -7.25 -14.52
C ARG A 129 -5.95 -5.75 -14.67
N ASN A 130 -5.79 -5.22 -15.87
CA ASN A 130 -5.99 -3.80 -16.16
C ASN A 130 -7.43 -3.34 -15.90
N ASP A 131 -8.40 -4.25 -16.05
CA ASP A 131 -9.82 -4.01 -15.80
C ASP A 131 -10.23 -4.16 -14.33
N LEU A 132 -9.29 -4.47 -13.42
CA LEU A 132 -9.53 -4.66 -12.00
C LEU A 132 -8.93 -3.52 -11.17
N MET A 133 -9.47 -3.33 -9.97
CA MET A 133 -9.05 -2.33 -9.00
C MET A 133 -8.17 -2.97 -7.92
N PHE A 134 -6.92 -2.53 -7.81
CA PHE A 134 -5.99 -3.00 -6.78
C PHE A 134 -5.68 -1.90 -5.78
N ILE A 135 -5.88 -2.18 -4.50
CA ILE A 135 -5.67 -1.21 -3.41
C ILE A 135 -4.45 -1.60 -2.58
N GLN A 136 -3.55 -0.64 -2.39
CA GLN A 136 -2.28 -0.82 -1.69
C GLN A 136 -1.77 0.47 -1.05
N ALA A 137 -0.55 0.43 -0.48
CA ALA A 137 0.15 1.57 0.10
C ALA A 137 -0.72 2.35 1.10
N ILE A 138 -1.30 1.61 2.03
CA ILE A 138 -2.28 2.13 2.98
C ILE A 138 -1.58 2.79 4.16
N THR A 139 -2.05 3.96 4.57
CA THR A 139 -1.70 4.59 5.84
C THR A 139 -2.93 5.23 6.48
N GLU A 140 -2.91 5.39 7.81
CA GLU A 140 -4.05 5.86 8.59
C GLU A 140 -3.68 7.05 9.48
N ASP A 141 -4.60 8.00 9.68
CA ASP A 141 -4.57 8.98 10.77
C ASP A 141 -5.87 8.93 11.61
N ASN A 142 -6.13 9.88 12.51
CA ASN A 142 -7.33 9.85 13.36
C ASN A 142 -8.64 9.91 12.56
N ILE A 143 -8.67 10.65 11.47
CA ILE A 143 -9.86 10.99 10.69
C ILE A 143 -9.90 10.20 9.38
N ASN A 144 -8.75 9.88 8.79
CA ASN A 144 -8.64 9.41 7.42
C ASN A 144 -7.87 8.10 7.27
N LEU A 145 -8.26 7.31 6.27
CA LEU A 145 -7.48 6.23 5.68
C LEU A 145 -7.04 6.68 4.28
N TYR A 146 -5.74 6.70 4.04
CA TYR A 146 -5.13 7.02 2.75
C TYR A 146 -4.70 5.72 2.08
N PHE A 147 -4.90 5.62 0.77
CA PHE A 147 -4.52 4.44 0.00
C PHE A 147 -4.18 4.80 -1.44
N HIS A 148 -3.44 3.93 -2.12
CA HIS A 148 -3.27 3.97 -3.56
C HIS A 148 -4.18 2.96 -4.21
N LEU A 149 -4.75 3.35 -5.35
CA LEU A 149 -5.60 2.51 -6.20
C LEU A 149 -4.95 2.43 -7.58
N ILE A 150 -4.74 1.22 -8.09
CA ILE A 150 -4.40 0.99 -9.50
C ILE A 150 -5.67 0.55 -10.22
N TYR A 151 -6.01 1.26 -11.30
CA TYR A 151 -7.08 0.89 -12.22
C TYR A 151 -6.71 1.34 -13.63
N LYS A 152 -6.89 0.49 -14.64
CA LYS A 152 -6.52 0.80 -16.04
C LYS A 152 -5.07 1.29 -16.21
N ASN A 153 -4.13 0.68 -15.47
CA ASN A 153 -2.70 1.03 -15.44
C ASN A 153 -2.44 2.48 -15.00
N GLN A 154 -3.43 3.12 -14.40
CA GLN A 154 -3.30 4.45 -13.79
C GLN A 154 -3.31 4.29 -12.28
N TRP A 155 -2.33 4.94 -11.66
CA TRP A 155 -2.34 5.14 -10.22
C TRP A 155 -3.36 6.22 -9.87
N ARG A 156 -4.02 6.05 -8.73
CA ARG A 156 -4.91 7.04 -8.12
C ARG A 156 -4.62 7.05 -6.62
N VAL A 157 -4.87 8.18 -5.98
CA VAL A 157 -4.75 8.34 -4.53
C VAL A 157 -6.15 8.45 -3.97
N GLY A 158 -6.45 7.59 -3.01
CA GLY A 158 -7.72 7.53 -2.31
C GLY A 158 -7.62 8.06 -0.88
N LEU A 159 -8.69 8.70 -0.44
CA LEU A 159 -8.89 9.21 0.91
C LEU A 159 -10.27 8.76 1.38
N PHE A 160 -10.33 7.98 2.45
CA PHE A 160 -11.56 7.65 3.12
C PHE A 160 -11.65 8.38 4.46
N ASN A 161 -12.67 9.21 4.64
CA ASN A 161 -12.95 9.89 5.90
C ASN A 161 -13.82 9.00 6.80
N LYS A 162 -13.30 8.64 7.97
CA LYS A 162 -13.91 7.72 8.93
C LYS A 162 -15.10 8.32 9.68
N GLU A 163 -15.21 9.65 9.73
CA GLU A 163 -16.29 10.35 10.41
C GLU A 163 -17.49 10.56 9.49
N THR A 164 -17.23 10.94 8.22
CA THR A 164 -18.29 11.18 7.23
C THR A 164 -18.66 9.96 6.42
N ASN A 165 -17.85 8.89 6.50
CA ASN A 165 -17.97 7.67 5.68
C ASN A 165 -17.93 7.97 4.17
N GLN A 166 -17.12 8.94 3.77
CA GLN A 166 -16.96 9.36 2.37
C GLN A 166 -15.59 8.99 1.84
N THR A 167 -15.57 8.53 0.59
CA THR A 167 -14.33 8.26 -0.15
C THR A 167 -14.15 9.28 -1.26
N LEU A 168 -12.97 9.85 -1.34
CA LEU A 168 -12.49 10.67 -2.46
C LEU A 168 -11.36 9.91 -3.15
N ILE A 169 -11.34 9.94 -4.48
CA ILE A 169 -10.30 9.32 -5.30
C ILE A 169 -9.84 10.38 -6.30
N SER A 170 -8.53 10.52 -6.49
CA SER A 170 -7.98 11.41 -7.50
C SER A 170 -8.38 10.96 -8.91
N ASP A 171 -8.53 11.94 -9.80
CA ASP A 171 -8.88 11.69 -11.20
C ASP A 171 -7.71 12.04 -12.13
N PRO A 172 -6.86 11.07 -12.51
CA PRO A 172 -5.67 11.31 -13.32
C PRO A 172 -6.00 11.75 -14.76
N GLU A 173 -7.24 11.53 -15.25
CA GLU A 173 -7.68 12.07 -16.55
C GLU A 173 -7.81 13.60 -16.52
N SER A 174 -7.99 14.18 -15.33
CA SER A 174 -8.06 15.63 -15.13
C SER A 174 -6.71 16.27 -14.79
N ASP A 175 -5.71 15.45 -14.43
CA ASP A 175 -4.40 15.91 -13.94
C ASP A 175 -3.34 14.80 -13.96
N GLU A 176 -2.31 14.98 -14.79
CA GLU A 176 -1.21 14.03 -14.96
C GLU A 176 -0.38 13.83 -13.68
N LEU A 177 -0.30 14.85 -12.81
CA LEU A 177 0.48 14.76 -11.57
C LEU A 177 -0.21 13.91 -10.50
N ASN A 178 -1.54 13.82 -10.56
CA ASN A 178 -2.39 12.89 -9.82
C ASN A 178 -2.16 12.87 -8.29
N GLY A 179 -3.07 13.48 -7.52
CA GLY A 179 -3.01 13.47 -6.06
C GLY A 179 -4.06 14.37 -5.41
N PHE A 180 -3.81 14.80 -4.17
CA PHE A 180 -4.69 15.72 -3.45
C PHE A 180 -4.25 17.17 -3.65
N TYR A 181 -5.10 17.97 -4.30
CA TYR A 181 -4.93 19.41 -4.33
C TYR A 181 -5.25 20.01 -2.96
N ASN A 182 -4.36 20.89 -2.50
CA ASN A 182 -4.62 21.65 -1.29
C ASN A 182 -5.45 22.91 -1.61
N ASP A 183 -6.31 23.29 -0.68
CA ASP A 183 -7.19 24.46 -0.75
C ASP A 183 -6.46 25.79 -0.43
N LEU A 184 -5.16 25.75 -0.13
CA LEU A 184 -4.41 26.90 0.37
C LEU A 184 -3.72 27.69 -0.74
N ASP A 185 -3.01 27.00 -1.64
CA ASP A 185 -2.20 27.65 -2.67
C ASP A 185 -2.44 27.11 -4.08
N ASN A 186 -3.17 26.01 -4.25
CA ASN A 186 -3.35 25.31 -5.54
C ASN A 186 -2.02 25.11 -6.26
N PHE A 187 -0.93 24.91 -5.50
CA PHE A 187 0.31 24.39 -6.06
C PHE A 187 0.08 22.94 -6.53
N ILE A 188 1.17 22.26 -6.82
CA ILE A 188 1.20 20.86 -7.24
C ILE A 188 0.42 19.94 -6.27
N PRO A 189 -0.26 18.90 -6.78
CA PRO A 189 -0.98 17.93 -5.95
C PRO A 189 -0.06 17.12 -5.04
N PHE A 190 -0.57 16.77 -3.87
CA PHE A 190 0.15 15.98 -2.88
C PHE A 190 -0.22 14.49 -2.95
N THR A 191 0.79 13.65 -3.10
CA THR A 191 0.65 12.19 -3.04
C THR A 191 1.40 11.63 -1.84
N PRO A 192 0.69 11.21 -0.76
CA PRO A 192 1.33 10.64 0.42
C PRO A 192 2.01 9.32 0.06
N LYS A 193 3.24 9.16 0.56
CA LYS A 193 4.05 7.93 0.45
C LYS A 193 4.13 7.20 1.77
N PHE A 194 4.28 7.93 2.88
CA PHE A 194 4.29 7.36 4.22
C PHE A 194 3.86 8.40 5.27
N ARG A 195 3.65 7.93 6.49
CA ARG A 195 3.33 8.76 7.67
C ARG A 195 4.45 8.66 8.70
N THR A 196 4.84 9.78 9.29
CA THR A 196 5.82 9.81 10.38
C THR A 196 5.18 9.43 11.72
N GLN A 197 6.00 9.21 12.75
CA GLN A 197 5.49 8.90 14.10
C GLN A 197 4.71 10.08 14.69
N GLU A 198 5.16 11.31 14.42
CA GLU A 198 4.52 12.58 14.81
C GLU A 198 3.24 12.85 14.02
N GLY A 199 2.96 12.05 12.99
CA GLY A 199 1.73 12.09 12.22
C GLY A 199 1.71 13.03 11.04
N TYR A 200 2.89 13.42 10.54
CA TYR A 200 2.99 14.08 9.26
C TYR A 200 2.85 13.05 8.13
N LEU A 201 2.17 13.43 7.06
CA LEU A 201 2.23 12.73 5.79
C LEU A 201 3.40 13.29 4.99
N VAL A 202 4.19 12.39 4.41
CA VAL A 202 5.34 12.74 3.59
C VAL A 202 5.13 12.20 2.19
N GLY A 203 5.39 13.07 1.21
CA GLY A 203 5.40 12.76 -0.21
C GLY A 203 6.59 13.43 -0.87
N THR A 204 6.82 13.09 -2.13
CA THR A 204 7.89 13.68 -2.95
C THR A 204 7.34 14.00 -4.31
N ILE A 205 7.88 15.06 -4.92
CA ILE A 205 7.69 15.34 -6.33
C ILE A 205 9.02 15.62 -7.02
N SER A 206 9.17 15.20 -8.27
CA SER A 206 10.39 15.44 -9.04
C SER A 206 10.59 16.94 -9.30
N ALA A 207 11.85 17.33 -9.50
CA ALA A 207 12.15 18.69 -9.90
C ALA A 207 11.65 19.01 -11.31
N GLU A 208 11.69 18.04 -12.22
CA GLU A 208 11.11 18.10 -13.57
C GLU A 208 9.62 18.45 -13.54
N ASP A 209 8.80 17.74 -12.75
CA ASP A 209 7.37 18.02 -12.63
C ASP A 209 7.11 19.43 -12.11
N VAL A 210 7.93 19.89 -11.16
CA VAL A 210 7.82 21.24 -10.60
C VAL A 210 8.17 22.29 -11.64
N TYR A 211 9.27 22.09 -12.36
CA TYR A 211 9.68 22.95 -13.45
C TYR A 211 8.57 23.06 -14.50
N THR A 212 8.05 21.92 -14.97
CA THR A 212 6.97 21.84 -15.96
C THR A 212 5.72 22.56 -15.48
N TRP A 213 5.30 22.33 -14.22
CA TRP A 213 4.16 23.03 -13.64
C TRP A 213 4.32 24.55 -13.68
N PHE A 214 5.51 25.08 -13.37
CA PHE A 214 5.78 26.53 -13.43
C PHE A 214 5.73 27.08 -14.87
N GLN A 215 6.14 26.30 -15.88
CA GLN A 215 6.06 26.70 -17.28
C GLN A 215 4.61 26.79 -17.77
N GLU A 216 3.79 25.82 -17.38
CA GLU A 216 2.40 25.70 -17.85
C GLU A 216 1.42 26.56 -17.05
N ASN A 217 1.70 26.83 -15.77
CA ASN A 217 0.79 27.51 -14.84
C ASN A 217 1.25 28.93 -14.47
N ARG A 218 1.86 29.69 -15.40
CA ARG A 218 2.43 31.03 -15.14
C ARG A 218 1.50 32.00 -14.39
N SER A 219 0.20 31.98 -14.70
CA SER A 219 -0.80 32.85 -14.06
C SER A 219 -1.07 32.44 -12.59
N LYS A 220 -1.03 31.15 -12.28
CA LYS A 220 -1.16 30.62 -10.90
C LYS A 220 0.15 30.81 -10.14
N ALA A 221 1.29 30.60 -10.79
CA ALA A 221 2.62 30.76 -10.20
C ALA A 221 2.85 32.14 -9.56
N ASN A 222 2.33 33.21 -10.18
CA ASN A 222 2.44 34.57 -9.65
C ASN A 222 1.68 34.77 -8.33
N LYS A 223 0.64 33.96 -8.08
CA LYS A 223 -0.20 34.01 -6.87
C LYS A 223 0.32 33.12 -5.74
N LEU A 224 1.36 32.33 -5.99
CA LEU A 224 1.92 31.45 -4.96
C LEU A 224 2.52 32.25 -3.79
N PRO A 225 2.51 31.70 -2.57
CA PRO A 225 3.30 32.23 -1.46
C PRO A 225 4.79 32.32 -1.78
N ASP A 226 5.50 33.29 -1.21
CA ASP A 226 6.92 33.53 -1.53
C ASP A 226 7.82 32.32 -1.22
N ARG A 227 7.47 31.54 -0.19
CA ARG A 227 8.15 30.28 0.15
C ARG A 227 8.13 29.24 -0.99
N LEU A 228 7.15 29.31 -1.89
CA LEU A 228 7.00 28.41 -3.05
C LEU A 228 7.54 29.04 -4.34
N LYS A 229 7.48 30.37 -4.47
CA LYS A 229 8.04 31.08 -5.63
C LYS A 229 9.54 30.84 -5.82
N LYS A 230 10.28 30.49 -4.76
CA LYS A 230 11.71 30.13 -4.84
C LYS A 230 11.99 28.95 -5.79
N PHE A 231 11.01 28.08 -6.02
CA PHE A 231 11.13 26.93 -6.92
C PHE A 231 10.90 27.28 -8.40
N ARG A 232 10.61 28.54 -8.73
CA ARG A 232 10.37 28.97 -10.12
C ARG A 232 11.55 28.68 -11.06
N ASN A 233 12.75 28.72 -10.52
CA ASN A 233 14.00 28.51 -11.27
C ASN A 233 14.67 27.18 -10.85
N ILE A 234 13.88 26.20 -10.39
CA ILE A 234 14.41 24.85 -10.11
C ILE A 234 14.97 24.25 -11.40
N ASP A 235 16.11 23.57 -11.30
CA ASP A 235 16.66 22.81 -12.42
C ASP A 235 15.89 21.47 -12.51
N PRO A 236 15.41 21.03 -13.68
CA PRO A 236 14.77 19.71 -13.83
C PRO A 236 15.60 18.53 -13.29
N GLU A 237 16.93 18.66 -13.24
CA GLU A 237 17.85 17.65 -12.72
C GLU A 237 18.13 17.78 -11.21
N ASP A 238 17.54 18.76 -10.54
CA ASP A 238 17.65 18.89 -9.09
C ASP A 238 17.02 17.69 -8.35
N ASN A 239 17.43 17.50 -7.09
CA ASN A 239 16.83 16.48 -6.24
C ASN A 239 15.31 16.73 -6.05
N PRO A 240 14.52 15.65 -5.88
CA PRO A 240 13.08 15.77 -5.60
C PRO A 240 12.77 16.67 -4.40
N ILE A 241 11.65 17.40 -4.50
CA ILE A 241 11.13 18.21 -3.40
C ILE A 241 10.36 17.30 -2.44
N VAL A 242 10.70 17.38 -1.16
CA VAL A 242 9.95 16.71 -0.08
C VAL A 242 8.77 17.59 0.33
N MET A 243 7.57 17.02 0.27
CA MET A 243 6.33 17.65 0.73
C MET A 243 5.93 17.04 2.08
N ILE A 244 5.73 17.90 3.08
CA ILE A 244 5.34 17.50 4.44
C ILE A 244 4.01 18.16 4.77
N VAL A 245 3.00 17.33 5.03
CA VAL A 245 1.63 17.78 5.33
C VAL A 245 1.26 17.32 6.74
N LYS A 246 0.70 18.23 7.54
CA LYS A 246 0.06 17.89 8.81
C LYS A 246 -1.45 17.75 8.57
N PRO A 247 -2.04 16.55 8.68
CA PRO A 247 -3.49 16.39 8.58
C PRO A 247 -4.22 17.17 9.69
N ARG A 248 -5.41 17.70 9.38
CA ARG A 248 -6.30 18.28 10.39
C ARG A 248 -6.68 17.17 11.38
N GLY A 249 -6.59 17.40 12.69
CA GLY A 249 -6.87 16.39 13.73
C GLY A 249 -5.68 15.53 14.19
N ALA A 250 -4.45 15.85 13.74
CA ALA A 250 -3.22 15.29 14.30
C ALA A 250 -2.86 15.97 15.65
N ASN A 251 -3.63 15.63 16.69
CA ASN A 251 -3.29 15.80 18.11
C ASN A 251 -3.51 14.47 18.83
#